data_AF-A0A7W0LD56-F1
#
_entry.id   AF-A0A7W0LD56-F1
#
_cell.length_a   1.000
_cell.length_b   1.000
_cell.length_c   1.000
_cell.angle_alpha   90.00
_cell.angle_beta   90.00
_cell.angle_gamma   90.00
#
_symmetry.space_group_name_H-M   'P 1'
#
loop_
_entity.id
_entity.type
_entity.pdbx_description
1 polymer ?
#
loop_
_entity_poly.entity_id
_entity_poly.type
_entity_poly.pdbx_seq_one_letter_code
_entity_poly.pdbx_strand_id
1 'polypeptide(L)'
;LSASPEEVLAAWSADGALRNVQFHGDGAVRYAEIIRAVLGPDTVVATEVLPLAGAIGRIAAAEPGRAVLPHAIVPIYVRRPDAELARERRGGAG
;
A
#
# COMPACT_ATOMS: atom_id res chain seq x y z
N LEU A 1 -3.69 -14.70 6.35
CA LEU A 1 -4.74 -14.25 5.40
C LEU A 1 -4.57 -12.75 5.23
N SER A 2 -4.70 -12.23 4.01
CA SER A 2 -4.73 -10.78 3.76
C SER A 2 -6.15 -10.27 4.00
N ALA A 3 -6.30 -9.10 4.59
CA ALA A 3 -7.59 -8.43 4.74
C ALA A 3 -8.22 -8.10 3.37
N SER A 4 -9.55 -8.09 3.31
CA SER A 4 -10.29 -7.66 2.13
C SER A 4 -10.22 -6.13 1.95
N PRO A 5 -10.48 -5.59 0.76
CA PRO A 5 -10.56 -4.14 0.54
C PRO A 5 -11.59 -3.46 1.47
N GLU A 6 -12.74 -4.09 1.72
CA GLU A 6 -13.78 -3.60 2.62
C GLU A 6 -13.28 -3.52 4.07
N GLU A 7 -12.58 -4.57 4.55
CA GLU A 7 -12.02 -4.61 5.90
C GLU A 7 -10.98 -3.49 6.11
N VAL A 8 -10.12 -3.26 5.11
CA VAL A 8 -9.12 -2.18 5.15
C VAL A 8 -9.78 -0.81 5.17
N LEU A 9 -10.75 -0.57 4.28
CA LEU A 9 -11.45 0.71 4.19
C LEU A 9 -12.26 1.01 5.46
N ALA A 10 -12.92 0.00 6.04
CA ALA A 10 -13.65 0.14 7.28
C ALA A 10 -12.72 0.54 8.45
N ALA A 11 -11.57 -0.12 8.58
CA ALA A 11 -10.58 0.20 9.59
C ALA A 11 -10.06 1.64 9.45
N TRP A 12 -9.68 2.05 8.24
CA TRP A 12 -9.16 3.40 7.99
C TRP A 12 -10.23 4.50 8.13
N SER A 13 -11.49 4.19 7.83
CA SER A 13 -12.61 5.11 8.05
C SER A 13 -12.84 5.35 9.54
N ALA A 14 -12.80 4.29 10.36
CA ALA A 14 -12.94 4.38 11.81
C ALA A 14 -11.84 5.25 12.46
N ASP A 15 -10.61 5.17 11.94
CA ASP A 15 -9.48 5.98 12.41
C ASP A 15 -9.51 7.43 11.87
N GLY A 16 -10.50 7.79 11.06
CA GLY A 16 -10.65 9.13 10.49
C GLY A 16 -9.66 9.48 9.37
N ALA A 17 -8.85 8.52 8.93
CA ALA A 17 -7.82 8.70 7.91
C ALA A 17 -8.38 9.02 6.51
N LEU A 18 -9.68 8.73 6.27
CA LEU A 18 -10.32 8.82 4.96
C LEU A 18 -11.12 10.12 4.72
N ARG A 19 -10.77 11.21 5.42
CA ARG A 19 -11.37 12.53 5.15
C ARG A 19 -10.63 13.23 4.01
N ASN A 20 -11.36 13.69 3.00
CA ASN A 20 -10.83 14.45 1.85
C ASN A 20 -9.68 13.72 1.11
N VAL A 21 -9.84 12.42 0.88
CA VAL A 21 -8.83 11.59 0.23
C VAL A 21 -9.08 11.42 -1.27
N GLN A 22 -8.00 11.17 -2.02
CA GLN A 22 -8.06 10.71 -3.41
C GLN A 22 -7.28 9.41 -3.53
N PHE A 23 -7.81 8.46 -4.31
CA PHE A 23 -7.20 7.17 -4.51
C PHE A 23 -6.48 7.12 -5.85
N HIS A 24 -5.27 6.55 -5.88
CA HIS A 24 -4.43 6.44 -7.08
C HIS A 24 -3.92 5.01 -7.27
N GLY A 25 -3.68 4.64 -8.53
CA GLY A 25 -3.04 3.38 -8.93
C GLY A 25 -4.02 2.26 -9.27
N ASP A 26 -3.49 1.19 -9.88
CA ASP A 26 -4.32 0.12 -10.45
C ASP A 26 -5.19 -0.60 -9.44
N GLY A 27 -4.73 -0.71 -8.18
CA GLY A 27 -5.55 -1.24 -7.09
C GLY A 27 -6.78 -0.37 -6.82
N ALA A 28 -6.62 0.95 -6.83
CA ALA A 28 -7.72 1.88 -6.66
C ALA A 28 -8.71 1.80 -7.83
N VAL A 29 -8.21 1.75 -9.06
CA VAL A 29 -9.05 1.58 -10.26
C VAL A 29 -9.82 0.26 -10.20
N ARG A 30 -9.13 -0.84 -9.86
CA ARG A 30 -9.74 -2.18 -9.74
C ARG A 30 -10.85 -2.25 -8.70
N TYR A 31 -10.68 -1.56 -7.57
CA TYR A 31 -11.63 -1.58 -6.45
C TYR A 31 -12.47 -0.29 -6.34
N ALA A 32 -12.58 0.48 -7.43
CA ALA A 32 -13.25 1.78 -7.42
C ALA A 32 -14.71 1.70 -6.92
N GLU A 33 -15.45 0.68 -7.35
CA GLU A 33 -16.84 0.46 -6.92
C GLU A 33 -16.94 0.21 -5.42
N ILE A 34 -16.05 -0.60 -4.85
CA ILE A 34 -16.00 -0.86 -3.40
C ILE A 34 -15.63 0.42 -2.64
N ILE A 35 -14.64 1.16 -3.12
CA ILE A 35 -14.22 2.44 -2.53
C ILE A 35 -15.40 3.43 -2.48
N ARG A 36 -16.12 3.60 -3.59
CA ARG A 36 -17.29 4.49 -3.67
C ARG A 36 -18.48 3.98 -2.85
N ALA A 37 -18.68 2.67 -2.76
CA ALA A 37 -19.73 2.09 -1.92
C ALA A 37 -19.49 2.39 -0.42
N VAL A 38 -18.23 2.39 0.02
CA VAL A 38 -17.88 2.65 1.43
C VAL A 38 -17.80 4.14 1.76
N LEU A 39 -17.20 4.96 0.88
CA LEU A 39 -16.88 6.36 1.17
C LEU A 39 -17.82 7.38 0.52
N GLY A 40 -18.67 6.92 -0.39
CA GLY A 40 -19.65 7.74 -1.11
C GLY A 40 -19.32 7.90 -2.59
N PRO A 41 -20.35 8.15 -3.42
CA PRO A 41 -20.23 8.18 -4.88
C PRO A 41 -19.29 9.28 -5.38
N ASP A 42 -19.11 10.36 -4.63
CA ASP A 42 -18.27 11.51 -4.99
C ASP A 42 -16.77 11.28 -4.73
N THR A 43 -16.38 10.14 -4.15
CA THR A 43 -14.98 9.83 -3.87
C THR A 43 -14.14 9.81 -5.15
N VAL A 44 -13.00 10.50 -5.16
CA VAL A 44 -12.14 10.58 -6.35
C VAL A 44 -11.22 9.35 -6.42
N VAL A 45 -11.35 8.61 -7.52
CA VAL A 45 -10.43 7.54 -7.92
C VAL A 45 -9.77 7.98 -9.22
N ALA A 46 -8.49 8.36 -9.14
CA ALA A 46 -7.73 8.82 -10.29
C ALA A 46 -7.28 7.64 -11.17
N THR A 47 -7.50 7.78 -12.48
CA THR A 47 -7.10 6.79 -13.48
C THR A 47 -5.74 7.13 -14.12
N GLU A 48 -5.28 8.37 -13.99
CA GLU A 48 -3.99 8.80 -14.51
C GLU A 48 -2.86 8.53 -13.52
N VAL A 49 -1.73 8.06 -14.05
CA VAL A 49 -0.50 7.85 -13.28
C VAL A 49 0.36 9.10 -13.38
N LEU A 50 0.55 9.78 -12.24
CA LEU A 50 1.44 10.94 -12.16
C LEU A 50 2.92 10.50 -12.28
N PRO A 51 3.80 11.32 -12.88
CA PRO A 51 5.24 11.06 -12.86
C PRO A 51 5.79 11.00 -11.42
N LEU A 52 6.22 9.81 -10.98
CA LEU A 52 6.59 9.59 -9.58
C LEU A 52 8.03 9.98 -9.23
N ALA A 53 8.97 9.98 -10.20
CA ALA A 53 10.39 10.19 -9.92
C ALA A 53 10.67 11.51 -9.17
N GLY A 54 10.02 12.60 -9.59
CA GLY A 54 10.16 13.89 -8.93
C GLY A 54 9.58 13.91 -7.51
N ALA A 55 8.44 13.25 -7.30
CA ALA A 55 7.84 13.13 -5.97
C ALA A 55 8.72 12.30 -5.02
N ILE A 56 9.29 11.20 -5.52
CA ILE A 56 10.24 10.35 -4.78
C ILE A 56 11.48 11.16 -4.37
N GLY A 57 12.04 11.96 -5.30
CA GLY A 57 13.16 12.85 -4.99
C GLY A 57 12.85 13.86 -3.89
N ARG A 58 11.64 14.45 -3.88
CA ARG A 58 11.21 15.36 -2.80
C ARG A 58 11.07 14.66 -1.46
N ILE A 59 10.52 13.44 -1.42
CA ILE A 59 10.41 12.64 -0.20
C ILE A 59 11.81 12.33 0.35
N ALA A 60 12.74 11.90 -0.50
CA ALA A 60 14.12 11.62 -0.10
C ALA A 60 14.84 12.88 0.44
N ALA A 61 14.64 14.03 -0.22
CA ALA A 61 15.23 15.30 0.20
C ALA A 61 14.69 15.82 1.54
N ALA A 62 13.50 15.41 1.97
CA ALA A 62 12.94 15.78 3.27
C ALA A 62 13.63 15.05 4.44
N GLU A 63 14.22 13.86 4.19
CA GLU A 63 14.90 13.05 5.20
C GLU A 63 16.33 12.65 4.75
N PRO A 64 17.23 13.61 4.48
CA PRO A 64 18.54 13.34 3.89
C PRO A 64 19.43 12.48 4.81
N GLY A 65 19.20 12.53 6.13
CA GLY A 65 19.92 11.73 7.12
C GLY A 65 19.62 10.23 7.06
N ARG A 66 18.64 9.79 6.27
CA ARG A 66 18.30 8.37 6.07
C ARG A 66 18.95 7.74 4.84
N ALA A 67 19.84 8.46 4.16
CA ALA A 67 20.62 7.90 3.07
C ALA A 67 21.46 6.70 3.54
N VAL A 68 21.56 5.69 2.68
CA VAL A 68 22.29 4.44 2.95
C VAL A 68 23.32 4.18 1.84
N LEU A 69 24.29 3.32 2.12
CA LEU A 69 25.20 2.84 1.09
C LEU A 69 24.43 1.99 0.05
N PRO A 70 24.87 1.94 -1.22
CA PRO A 70 24.13 1.24 -2.27
C PRO A 70 23.81 -0.23 -1.96
N HIS A 71 24.72 -0.93 -1.28
CA HIS A 71 24.55 -2.35 -0.91
C HIS A 71 23.54 -2.57 0.23
N ALA A 72 23.10 -1.51 0.90
CA ALA A 72 22.12 -1.57 1.98
C ALA A 72 20.67 -1.31 1.50
N ILE A 73 20.46 -1.09 0.19
CA ILE A 73 19.12 -0.98 -0.39
C ILE A 73 18.48 -2.38 -0.42
N VAL A 74 17.35 -2.54 0.27
CA VAL A 74 16.61 -3.81 0.34
C VAL A 74 15.14 -3.60 -0.05
N PRO A 75 14.47 -4.59 -0.68
CA PRO A 75 13.05 -4.51 -0.97
C PRO A 75 12.18 -4.49 0.30
N ILE A 76 11.04 -3.80 0.22
CA ILE A 76 9.98 -3.94 1.22
C ILE A 76 9.11 -5.12 0.81
N TYR A 77 9.03 -6.14 1.67
CA TYR A 77 8.16 -7.31 1.47
C TYR A 77 6.84 -7.11 2.22
N VAL A 78 5.76 -6.83 1.49
CA VAL A 78 4.41 -6.61 2.07
C VAL A 78 3.70 -7.92 2.42
N ARG A 79 4.06 -9.03 1.74
CA ARG A 79 3.61 -10.39 2.06
C ARG A 79 4.72 -11.18 2.73
N ARG A 80 4.36 -12.15 3.57
CA ARG A 80 5.31 -13.10 4.15
C ARG A 80 6.10 -13.75 3.01
N PRO A 81 7.44 -13.67 2.99
CA PRO A 81 8.25 -14.20 1.90
C PRO A 81 7.94 -15.69 1.65
N ASP A 82 7.93 -16.08 0.37
CA ASP A 82 7.73 -17.49 -0.01
C ASP A 82 8.78 -18.41 0.66
N ALA A 83 9.98 -17.89 0.93
CA ALA A 83 11.03 -18.59 1.67
C ALA A 83 10.67 -18.87 3.15
N GLU A 84 9.91 -17.98 3.79
CA GLU A 84 9.41 -18.20 5.16
C GLU A 84 8.25 -19.19 5.15
N LEU A 85 7.30 -19.05 4.22
CA LEU A 85 6.21 -20.01 4.02
C LEU A 85 6.75 -21.42 3.71
N ALA A 86 7.82 -21.53 2.94
CA ALA A 86 8.49 -22.78 2.62
C ALA A 86 9.28 -23.37 3.80
N ARG A 87 9.75 -22.55 4.76
CA ARG A 87 10.37 -23.04 6.00
C ARG A 87 9.33 -23.62 6.96
N GLU A 88 8.20 -22.94 7.14
CA GLU A 88 7.08 -23.44 7.96
C GLU A 88 6.54 -24.78 7.43
N ARG A 89 6.37 -24.92 6.11
CA ARG A 89 5.94 -26.20 5.48
C ARG A 89 6.90 -27.36 5.77
N ARG A 90 8.18 -27.08 6.02
CA ARG A 90 9.19 -28.09 6.36
C ARG A 90 9.27 -28.38 7.87
N GLY A 91 8.80 -27.47 8.71
CA GLY A 91 8.81 -27.59 10.18
C GLY A 91 7.52 -28.11 10.81
N GLY A 92 6.44 -28.29 10.05
CA GLY A 92 5.13 -28.74 10.54
C GLY A 92 4.92 -30.26 10.60
N ALA A 93 5.99 -31.06 10.54
CA ALA A 93 5.96 -32.51 10.74
C ALA A 93 6.86 -32.87 11.94
N GLY A 94 6.35 -32.63 13.15
CA GLY A 94 6.98 -32.96 14.42
C GLY A 94 5.94 -33.00 15.52
#